data_AF-A0A6I1N6M9-F1
#
_entry.id   AF-A0A6I1N6M9-F1
#
_cell.length_a   1.000
_cell.length_b   1.000
_cell.length_c   1.000
_cell.angle_alpha   90.00
_cell.angle_beta   90.00
_cell.angle_gamma   90.00
#
_symmetry.space_group_name_H-M   'P 1'
#
loop_
_entity.id
_entity.type
_entity.pdbx_description
1 polymer ?
#
loop_
_entity_poly.entity_id
_entity_poly.type
_entity_poly.pdbx_seq_one_letter_code
_entity_poly.pdbx_strand_id
1 'polypeptide(L)'
;MQLLISILIIAVTALVVYRIVKSNPAQKVALPPLPAAPYTPVLPDTPVAHYWSDGGRFLVEVVNESRYQPVLKALAGEHGDAAACAPHTAMLFCDDRNAYEDAAVAVFLQGQMVGYLEAKAAVIFRARLKRDGFAGQLTSCDAQVRGGGLWQTARLSYNVVLDLEPLEKR
;
A
#
# COMPACT_ATOMS: atom_id res chain seq x y z
N MET A 1 12.04 22.81 64.60
CA MET A 1 10.85 22.01 64.23
C MET A 1 10.56 22.07 62.74
N GLN A 2 10.44 23.26 62.14
CA GLN A 2 10.09 23.44 60.72
C GLN A 2 11.10 22.82 59.73
N LEU A 3 12.41 22.97 59.98
CA LEU A 3 13.48 22.37 59.16
C LEU A 3 13.45 20.82 59.15
N LEU A 4 13.13 20.21 60.29
CA LEU A 4 13.04 18.74 60.40
C LEU A 4 11.85 18.19 59.58
N ILE A 5 10.74 18.92 59.57
CA ILE A 5 9.55 18.57 58.79
C ILE A 5 9.85 18.66 57.28
N SER A 6 10.55 19.71 56.84
CA SER A 6 10.93 19.86 55.42
C SER A 6 11.88 18.76 54.94
N ILE A 7 12.88 18.39 55.75
CA ILE A 7 13.81 17.30 55.41
C ILE A 7 13.08 15.96 55.29
N LEU A 8 12.11 15.71 56.18
CA LEU A 8 11.34 14.47 56.17
C LEU A 8 10.44 14.36 54.93
N ILE A 9 9.82 15.46 54.51
CA ILE A 9 9.03 15.50 53.27
C ILE A 9 9.90 15.23 52.04
N ILE A 10 11.09 15.85 51.96
CA ILE A 10 12.02 15.64 50.84
C ILE A 10 12.50 14.18 50.78
N ALA A 11 12.80 13.58 51.93
CA ALA A 11 13.21 12.17 51.99
C ALA A 11 12.09 11.23 51.53
N VAL A 12 10.84 11.50 51.93
CA VAL A 12 9.68 10.69 51.53
C VAL A 12 9.39 10.85 50.04
N THR A 13 9.43 12.07 49.49
CA THR A 13 9.20 12.28 48.05
C THR A 13 10.31 11.64 47.21
N ALA A 14 11.57 11.76 47.62
CA ALA A 14 12.68 11.09 46.95
C ALA A 14 12.53 9.56 46.95
N LEU A 15 12.07 8.97 48.07
CA LEU A 15 11.83 7.54 48.18
C LEU A 15 10.69 7.07 47.27
N VAL A 16 9.61 7.85 47.16
CA VAL A 16 8.48 7.55 46.27
C VAL A 16 8.91 7.62 44.81
N VAL A 17 9.63 8.67 44.41
CA VAL A 17 10.16 8.81 43.04
C VAL A 17 11.12 7.67 42.72
N TYR A 18 12.03 7.33 43.64
CA TYR A 18 12.95 6.20 43.47
C TYR A 18 12.20 4.88 43.29
N ARG A 19 11.15 4.64 44.07
CA ARG A 19 10.31 3.44 43.95
C ARG A 19 9.61 3.40 42.60
N ILE A 20 9.02 4.49 42.13
CA ILE A 20 8.33 4.57 40.82
C ILE A 20 9.31 4.32 39.67
N VAL A 21 10.48 4.94 39.69
CA VAL A 21 11.50 4.77 38.64
C VAL A 21 12.03 3.33 38.63
N LYS A 22 12.27 2.74 39.81
CA LYS A 22 12.76 1.36 39.94
C LYS A 22 11.69 0.32 39.61
N SER A 23 10.42 0.61 39.89
CA SER A 23 9.28 -0.28 39.61
C SER A 23 8.68 -0.07 38.23
N ASN A 24 9.23 0.82 37.42
CA ASN A 24 8.85 0.97 36.02
C ASN A 24 9.86 0.20 35.18
N PRO A 25 9.74 -1.14 35.04
CA PRO A 25 10.34 -1.77 33.90
C PRO A 25 9.58 -1.16 32.73
N ALA A 26 10.22 -0.26 31.99
CA ALA A 26 9.82 0.00 30.62
C ALA A 26 9.87 -1.37 29.94
N GLN A 27 8.75 -2.08 29.98
CA GLN A 27 8.59 -3.37 29.38
C GLN A 27 8.77 -3.05 27.92
N LYS A 28 9.98 -3.34 27.40
CA LYS A 28 10.27 -3.21 25.99
C LYS A 28 9.24 -4.10 25.34
N VAL A 29 8.15 -3.50 24.87
CA VAL A 29 7.12 -4.21 24.11
C VAL A 29 7.92 -4.76 22.94
N ALA A 30 8.16 -6.07 22.98
CA ALA A 30 8.84 -6.73 21.90
C ALA A 30 7.95 -6.46 20.70
N LEU A 31 8.48 -5.71 19.72
CA LEU A 31 7.79 -5.55 18.45
C LEU A 31 7.49 -6.97 17.95
N PRO A 32 6.24 -7.25 17.52
CA PRO A 32 5.94 -8.54 16.95
C PRO A 32 6.99 -8.86 15.88
N PRO A 33 7.44 -10.13 15.78
CA PRO A 33 8.43 -10.50 14.77
C PRO A 33 7.93 -10.02 13.41
N LEU A 34 8.77 -9.26 12.71
CA LEU A 34 8.44 -8.80 11.36
C LEU A 34 8.04 -10.04 10.55
N PRO A 35 6.86 -10.04 9.92
CA PRO A 35 6.41 -11.19 9.15
C PRO A 35 7.48 -11.55 8.11
N ALA A 36 7.83 -12.83 8.04
CA ALA A 36 8.87 -13.33 7.14
C ALA A 36 8.51 -13.12 5.65
N ALA A 37 7.21 -12.99 5.37
CA ALA A 37 6.70 -12.66 4.05
C ALA A 37 6.22 -11.20 4.03
N PRO A 38 6.47 -10.46 2.92
CA PRO A 38 5.93 -9.13 2.76
C PRO A 38 4.39 -9.15 2.83
N TYR A 39 3.82 -8.16 3.51
CA TYR A 39 2.38 -8.00 3.61
C TYR A 39 1.74 -7.90 2.22
N THR A 40 0.75 -8.75 1.97
CA THR A 40 -0.04 -8.80 0.75
C THR A 40 -1.52 -8.76 1.14
N PRO A 41 -2.27 -7.70 0.78
CA PRO A 41 -3.71 -7.68 0.99
C PRO A 41 -4.37 -8.84 0.24
N VAL A 42 -5.40 -9.42 0.87
CA VAL A 42 -6.25 -10.44 0.24
C VAL A 42 -7.36 -9.72 -0.50
N LEU A 43 -7.47 -9.95 -1.79
CA LEU A 43 -8.57 -9.45 -2.61
C LEU A 43 -9.89 -10.03 -2.06
N PRO A 44 -10.86 -9.20 -1.65
CA PRO A 44 -12.14 -9.70 -1.16
C PRO A 44 -12.92 -10.41 -2.28
N ASP A 45 -13.67 -11.45 -1.91
CA ASP A 45 -14.66 -12.10 -2.77
C ASP A 45 -15.98 -11.32 -2.74
N THR A 46 -15.91 -10.04 -3.12
CA THR A 46 -17.06 -9.14 -3.23
C THR A 46 -17.30 -8.74 -4.68
N PRO A 47 -18.56 -8.52 -5.08
CA PRO A 47 -18.85 -8.07 -6.43
C PRO A 47 -18.22 -6.69 -6.67
N VAL A 48 -17.75 -6.49 -7.90
CA VAL A 48 -17.24 -5.21 -8.36
C VAL A 48 -18.41 -4.21 -8.41
N ALA A 49 -18.29 -3.12 -7.66
CA ALA A 49 -19.33 -2.10 -7.55
C ALA A 49 -19.38 -1.15 -8.73
N HIS A 50 -18.23 -0.91 -9.37
CA HIS A 50 -18.12 0.03 -10.49
C HIS A 50 -16.98 -0.31 -11.44
N TYR A 51 -17.17 0.02 -12.71
CA TYR A 51 -16.17 -0.08 -13.77
C TYR A 51 -15.81 1.33 -14.27
N TRP A 52 -14.56 1.72 -14.10
CA TRP A 52 -14.01 2.99 -14.56
C TRP A 52 -13.45 2.87 -15.97
N SER A 53 -13.49 3.97 -16.72
CA SER A 53 -12.78 4.09 -17.99
C SER A 53 -12.45 5.56 -18.26
N ASP A 54 -11.34 5.80 -18.98
CA ASP A 54 -10.96 7.12 -19.47
C ASP A 54 -10.89 7.21 -21.00
N GLY A 55 -11.46 6.19 -21.66
CA GLY A 55 -11.48 6.06 -23.11
C GLY A 55 -10.25 5.35 -23.68
N GLY A 56 -9.52 4.57 -22.86
CA GLY A 56 -8.38 3.78 -23.30
C GLY A 56 -7.08 4.57 -23.38
N ARG A 57 -6.90 5.62 -22.57
CA ARG A 57 -5.67 6.45 -22.61
C ARG A 57 -4.56 5.87 -21.73
N PHE A 58 -4.92 5.09 -20.71
CA PHE A 58 -3.98 4.40 -19.81
C PHE A 58 -2.94 5.34 -19.17
N LEU A 59 -3.41 6.41 -18.55
CA LEU A 59 -2.55 7.50 -18.04
C LEU A 59 -2.08 7.30 -16.60
N VAL A 60 -2.66 6.37 -15.85
CA VAL A 60 -2.31 6.13 -14.45
C VAL A 60 -1.39 4.92 -14.34
N GLU A 61 -0.16 5.12 -13.86
CA GLU A 61 0.80 4.04 -13.63
C GLU A 61 0.67 3.45 -12.22
N VAL A 62 0.80 2.13 -12.13
CA VAL A 62 0.87 1.39 -10.87
C VAL A 62 2.32 1.34 -10.40
N VAL A 63 2.54 1.77 -9.16
CA VAL A 63 3.84 1.61 -8.51
C VAL A 63 4.00 0.14 -8.15
N ASN A 64 5.00 -0.49 -8.78
CA ASN A 64 5.36 -1.88 -8.53
C ASN A 64 6.78 -1.98 -7.98
N GLU A 65 6.93 -2.79 -6.94
CA GLU A 65 8.23 -3.23 -6.43
C GLU A 65 8.79 -4.38 -7.27
N SER A 66 10.12 -4.57 -7.23
CA SER A 66 10.80 -5.66 -7.94
C SER A 66 10.23 -7.05 -7.66
N ARG A 67 9.64 -7.27 -6.48
CA ARG A 67 8.99 -8.55 -6.11
C ARG A 67 7.82 -8.94 -7.03
N TYR A 68 7.17 -7.97 -7.67
CA TYR A 68 6.03 -8.22 -8.56
C TYR A 68 6.46 -8.54 -10.00
N GLN A 69 7.72 -8.31 -10.37
CA GLN A 69 8.21 -8.52 -11.73
C GLN A 69 7.98 -9.96 -12.27
N PRO A 70 8.11 -11.04 -11.47
CA PRO A 70 7.75 -12.38 -11.94
C PRO A 70 6.27 -12.53 -12.29
N VAL A 71 5.37 -11.93 -11.49
CA VAL A 71 3.91 -11.93 -11.73
C VAL A 71 3.60 -11.11 -12.99
N LEU A 72 4.19 -9.92 -13.11
CA LEU A 72 4.02 -9.07 -14.29
C LEU A 72 4.51 -9.75 -15.56
N LYS A 73 5.65 -10.44 -15.51
CA LYS A 73 6.16 -11.22 -16.64
C LYS A 73 5.17 -12.32 -17.05
N ALA A 74 4.59 -13.04 -16.09
CA ALA A 74 3.59 -14.06 -16.38
C ALA A 74 2.32 -13.47 -17.02
N LEU A 75 1.85 -12.33 -16.51
CA LEU A 75 0.69 -11.61 -17.04
C LEU A 75 0.95 -10.96 -18.40
N ALA A 76 2.19 -10.57 -18.69
CA ALA A 76 2.60 -10.05 -20.00
C ALA A 76 2.52 -11.13 -21.09
N GLY A 77 2.68 -12.41 -20.70
CA GLY A 77 2.68 -13.53 -21.63
C GLY A 77 3.92 -13.54 -22.55
N GLU A 78 3.83 -14.33 -23.62
CA GLU A 78 4.87 -14.38 -24.65
C GLU A 78 4.76 -13.19 -25.60
N HIS A 79 5.82 -12.39 -25.69
CA HIS A 79 5.85 -11.19 -26.52
C HIS A 79 7.19 -10.98 -27.26
N GLY A 80 8.03 -12.03 -27.29
CA GLY A 80 9.33 -12.02 -27.97
C GLY A 80 10.24 -10.90 -27.45
N ASP A 81 10.96 -10.24 -28.36
CA ASP A 81 11.90 -9.15 -28.03
C ASP A 81 11.23 -7.77 -27.95
N ALA A 82 10.01 -7.65 -28.46
CA ALA A 82 9.22 -6.41 -28.41
C ALA A 82 8.79 -6.09 -26.97
N ALA A 83 8.39 -4.85 -26.72
CA ALA A 83 7.72 -4.53 -25.46
C ALA A 83 6.33 -5.19 -25.41
N ALA A 84 5.96 -5.73 -24.25
CA ALA A 84 4.63 -6.23 -23.96
C ALA A 84 3.58 -5.11 -24.03
N CYS A 85 2.37 -5.50 -24.39
CA CYS A 85 1.17 -4.67 -24.35
C CYS A 85 -0.04 -5.58 -24.09
N ALA A 86 -0.02 -6.29 -22.97
CA ALA A 86 -1.02 -7.31 -22.66
C ALA A 86 -2.22 -6.67 -21.93
N PRO A 87 -3.45 -6.75 -22.48
CA PRO A 87 -4.63 -6.19 -21.85
C PRO A 87 -5.14 -7.07 -20.70
N HIS A 88 -5.60 -6.45 -19.62
CA HIS A 88 -6.17 -7.10 -18.44
C HIS A 88 -7.27 -6.22 -17.83
N THR A 89 -8.13 -6.83 -17.02
CA THR A 89 -9.00 -6.07 -16.11
C THR A 89 -8.33 -5.96 -14.74
N ALA A 90 -8.16 -4.72 -14.27
CA ALA A 90 -7.65 -4.43 -12.95
C ALA A 90 -8.77 -4.32 -11.92
N MET A 91 -8.50 -4.83 -10.72
CA MET A 91 -9.35 -4.65 -9.55
C MET A 91 -8.62 -3.75 -8.55
N LEU A 92 -9.32 -2.69 -8.11
CA LEU A 92 -8.81 -1.64 -7.25
C LEU A 92 -9.42 -1.79 -5.86
N PHE A 93 -8.58 -2.12 -4.88
CA PHE A 93 -8.99 -2.44 -3.52
C PHE A 93 -8.39 -1.45 -2.51
N CYS A 94 -9.23 -0.80 -1.70
CA CYS A 94 -8.77 0.06 -0.61
C CYS A 94 -8.20 -0.79 0.52
N ASP A 95 -6.89 -0.69 0.77
CA ASP A 95 -6.18 -1.51 1.75
C ASP A 95 -5.99 -0.75 3.07
N ASP A 96 -7.01 -0.81 3.92
CA ASP A 96 -7.05 -0.11 5.22
C ASP A 96 -6.14 -0.74 6.29
N ARG A 97 -5.48 -1.85 5.97
CA ARG A 97 -4.58 -2.57 6.90
C ARG A 97 -3.11 -2.41 6.51
N ASN A 98 -2.82 -1.60 5.51
CA ASN A 98 -1.45 -1.32 5.10
C ASN A 98 -0.71 -0.57 6.23
N ALA A 99 0.46 -1.08 6.63
CA ALA A 99 1.23 -0.51 7.73
C ALA A 99 2.07 0.72 7.34
N TYR A 100 2.18 1.01 6.04
CA TYR A 100 3.04 2.07 5.49
C TYR A 100 2.22 3.29 5.06
N GLU A 101 1.04 3.07 4.48
CA GLU A 101 0.22 4.11 3.86
C GLU A 101 -1.27 3.93 4.24
N ASP A 102 -1.82 4.88 5.00
CA ASP A 102 -3.22 4.83 5.47
C ASP A 102 -4.26 4.82 4.34
N ALA A 103 -3.89 5.39 3.18
CA ALA A 103 -4.76 5.55 2.03
C ALA A 103 -4.42 4.59 0.89
N ALA A 104 -3.65 3.53 1.15
CA ALA A 104 -3.22 2.57 0.13
C ALA A 104 -4.39 2.02 -0.69
N VAL A 105 -4.17 1.90 -2.01
CA VAL A 105 -5.08 1.26 -2.95
C VAL A 105 -4.29 0.21 -3.70
N ALA A 106 -4.54 -1.05 -3.38
CA ALA A 106 -3.92 -2.20 -4.00
C ALA A 106 -4.54 -2.48 -5.37
N VAL A 107 -3.69 -2.89 -6.31
CA VAL A 107 -4.09 -3.22 -7.67
C VAL A 107 -3.85 -4.70 -7.92
N PHE A 108 -4.89 -5.38 -8.41
CA PHE A 108 -4.85 -6.79 -8.74
C PHE A 108 -5.19 -7.01 -10.21
N LEU A 109 -4.46 -7.90 -10.88
CA LEU A 109 -4.76 -8.41 -12.22
C LEU A 109 -4.94 -9.93 -12.10
N GLN A 110 -6.04 -10.47 -12.61
CA GLN A 110 -6.35 -11.92 -12.53
C GLN A 110 -6.22 -12.50 -11.10
N GLY A 111 -6.63 -11.72 -10.09
CA GLY A 111 -6.52 -12.09 -8.68
C GLY A 111 -5.10 -12.05 -8.10
N GLN A 112 -4.08 -11.73 -8.90
CA GLN A 112 -2.70 -11.57 -8.45
C GLN A 112 -2.41 -10.10 -8.17
N MET A 113 -1.76 -9.83 -7.04
CA MET A 113 -1.37 -8.47 -6.71
C MET A 113 -0.21 -8.02 -7.58
N VAL A 114 -0.34 -6.84 -8.19
CA VAL A 114 0.66 -6.28 -9.11
C VAL A 114 1.33 -5.00 -8.60
N GLY A 115 0.77 -4.40 -7.55
CA GLY A 115 1.32 -3.21 -6.92
C GLY A 115 0.26 -2.37 -6.23
N TYR A 116 0.59 -1.10 -6.03
CA TYR A 116 -0.31 -0.10 -5.47
C TYR A 116 -0.39 1.12 -6.39
N LEU A 117 -1.46 1.91 -6.25
CA LEU A 117 -1.42 3.29 -6.73
C LEU A 117 -0.35 4.08 -5.98
N GLU A 118 0.24 5.08 -6.64
CA GLU A 118 1.09 6.07 -5.95
C GLU A 118 0.31 6.75 -4.81
N ALA A 119 0.99 7.12 -3.73
CA ALA A 119 0.35 7.56 -2.49
C ALA A 119 -0.60 8.76 -2.68
N LYS A 120 -0.22 9.77 -3.46
CA LYS A 120 -1.09 10.93 -3.74
C LYS A 120 -2.26 10.52 -4.64
N ALA A 121 -2.00 9.71 -5.66
CA ALA A 121 -3.05 9.18 -6.54
C ALA A 121 -4.08 8.35 -5.74
N ALA A 122 -3.62 7.53 -4.79
CA ALA A 122 -4.46 6.71 -3.92
C ALA A 122 -5.41 7.56 -3.06
N VAL A 123 -4.91 8.65 -2.46
CA VAL A 123 -5.74 9.61 -1.70
C VAL A 123 -6.82 10.24 -2.58
N ILE A 124 -6.44 10.69 -3.79
CA ILE A 124 -7.38 11.30 -4.75
C ILE A 124 -8.44 10.28 -5.20
N PHE A 125 -8.02 9.06 -5.48
CA PHE A 125 -8.90 7.97 -5.87
C PHE A 125 -9.91 7.63 -4.76
N ARG A 126 -9.46 7.54 -3.50
CA ARG A 126 -10.36 7.29 -2.36
C ARG A 126 -11.34 8.44 -2.13
N ALA A 127 -10.90 9.68 -2.32
CA ALA A 127 -11.80 10.83 -2.28
C ALA A 127 -12.87 10.77 -3.38
N ARG A 128 -12.48 10.35 -4.59
CA ARG A 128 -13.38 10.10 -5.72
C ARG A 128 -14.39 8.99 -5.41
N LEU A 129 -13.92 7.84 -4.90
CA LEU A 129 -14.81 6.76 -4.45
C LEU A 129 -15.85 7.26 -3.45
N LYS A 130 -15.43 8.07 -2.48
CA LYS A 130 -16.35 8.65 -1.49
C LYS A 130 -17.37 9.60 -2.12
N ARG A 131 -16.93 10.49 -3.01
CA ARG A 131 -17.79 11.43 -3.73
C ARG A 131 -18.84 10.71 -4.58
N ASP A 132 -18.44 9.63 -5.23
CA ASP A 132 -19.26 8.92 -6.21
C ASP A 132 -20.08 7.77 -5.57
N GLY A 133 -20.01 7.59 -4.23
CA GLY A 133 -20.83 6.64 -3.48
C GLY A 133 -20.26 5.22 -3.37
N PHE A 134 -19.01 5.01 -3.76
CA PHE A 134 -18.31 3.72 -3.79
C PHE A 134 -17.25 3.56 -2.69
N ALA A 135 -17.34 4.34 -1.61
CA ALA A 135 -16.37 4.29 -0.51
C ALA A 135 -16.20 2.86 0.05
N GLY A 136 -14.96 2.37 0.11
CA GLY A 136 -14.62 1.04 0.63
C GLY A 136 -15.05 -0.13 -0.25
N GLN A 137 -15.68 0.13 -1.40
CA GLN A 137 -16.13 -0.91 -2.32
C GLN A 137 -15.03 -1.27 -3.32
N LEU A 138 -15.07 -2.51 -3.78
CA LEU A 138 -14.18 -3.00 -4.83
C LEU A 138 -14.61 -2.42 -6.18
N THR A 139 -13.69 -1.81 -6.91
CA THR A 139 -13.96 -1.27 -8.26
C THR A 139 -12.97 -1.82 -9.27
N SER A 140 -13.23 -1.62 -10.56
CA SER A 140 -12.41 -2.16 -11.63
C SER A 140 -12.19 -1.16 -12.76
N CYS A 141 -11.19 -1.42 -13.60
CA CYS A 141 -10.92 -0.67 -14.83
C CYS A 141 -10.12 -1.56 -15.81
N ASP A 142 -10.00 -1.14 -17.06
CA ASP A 142 -9.03 -1.74 -17.97
C ASP A 142 -7.60 -1.42 -17.53
N ALA A 143 -6.68 -2.33 -17.82
CA ALA A 143 -5.26 -2.19 -17.54
C ALA A 143 -4.43 -2.83 -18.65
N GLN A 144 -3.16 -2.41 -18.73
CA GLN A 144 -2.19 -3.05 -19.60
C GLN A 144 -0.90 -3.33 -18.83
N VAL A 145 -0.40 -4.55 -18.99
CA VAL A 145 0.99 -4.86 -18.65
C VAL A 145 1.87 -4.47 -19.84
N ARG A 146 2.77 -3.52 -19.61
CA ARG A 146 3.68 -2.94 -20.60
C ARG A 146 5.14 -3.22 -20.22
N GLY A 147 6.06 -2.86 -21.12
CA GLY A 147 7.50 -2.97 -20.87
C GLY A 147 8.04 -4.35 -21.22
N GLY A 148 9.07 -4.83 -20.52
CA GLY A 148 9.61 -6.16 -20.78
C GLY A 148 10.36 -6.33 -22.11
N GLY A 149 10.58 -5.28 -22.88
CA GLY A 149 11.31 -5.37 -24.15
C GLY A 149 12.75 -5.83 -23.93
N LEU A 150 13.32 -6.54 -24.92
CA LEU A 150 14.72 -6.93 -24.87
C LEU A 150 15.59 -5.72 -25.26
N TRP A 151 16.49 -5.33 -24.36
CA TRP A 151 17.50 -4.30 -24.62
C TRP A 151 18.89 -4.90 -24.46
N GLN A 152 19.67 -4.88 -25.54
CA GLN A 152 20.94 -5.59 -25.65
C GLN A 152 20.77 -7.09 -25.36
N THR A 153 21.05 -7.53 -24.13
CA THR A 153 20.94 -8.92 -23.69
C THR A 153 20.03 -9.09 -22.47
N ALA A 154 19.48 -8.00 -21.95
CA ALA A 154 18.66 -7.98 -20.75
C ALA A 154 17.24 -7.56 -21.05
N ARG A 155 16.30 -8.14 -20.32
CA ARG A 155 14.90 -7.76 -20.41
C ARG A 155 14.62 -6.56 -19.51
N LEU A 156 14.01 -5.52 -20.06
CA LEU A 156 13.58 -4.34 -19.30
C LEU A 156 12.47 -4.71 -18.32
N SER A 157 12.24 -3.83 -17.33
CA SER A 157 11.17 -4.03 -16.36
C SER A 157 9.78 -3.98 -17.00
N TYR A 158 8.85 -4.69 -16.39
CA TYR A 158 7.43 -4.58 -16.69
C TYR A 158 6.78 -3.50 -15.83
N ASN A 159 5.77 -2.84 -16.37
CA ASN A 159 4.94 -1.88 -15.66
C ASN A 159 3.46 -2.12 -15.95
N VAL A 160 2.59 -1.58 -15.09
CA VAL A 160 1.14 -1.67 -15.26
C VAL A 160 0.59 -0.27 -15.37
N VAL A 161 -0.25 -0.05 -16.37
CA VAL A 161 -0.97 1.21 -16.57
C VAL A 161 -2.46 0.95 -16.58
N LEU A 162 -3.24 1.90 -16.07
CA LEU A 162 -4.68 1.77 -15.81
C LEU A 162 -5.47 2.79 -16.63
N ASP A 163 -6.62 2.35 -17.13
CA ASP A 163 -7.62 3.15 -17.82
C ASP A 163 -8.47 3.95 -16.82
N LEU A 164 -7.83 4.93 -16.19
CA LEU A 164 -8.43 5.82 -15.20
C LEU A 164 -8.18 7.27 -15.60
N GLU A 165 -9.16 8.13 -15.33
CA GLU A 165 -8.89 9.57 -15.44
C GLU A 165 -7.71 9.94 -14.54
N PRO A 166 -6.85 10.88 -14.98
CA PRO A 166 -5.66 11.28 -14.22
C PRO A 166 -5.98 11.61 -12.77
N LEU A 167 -5.23 10.98 -11.85
CA LEU A 167 -5.38 11.15 -10.40
C LEU A 167 -4.44 12.23 -9.88
N GLU A 168 -4.46 13.39 -10.52
CA GLU A 168 -3.67 14.55 -10.15
C GLU A 168 -4.56 15.68 -9.64
N LYS A 169 -4.02 16.54 -8.78
CA LYS A 169 -4.73 17.76 -8.37
C LYS A 169 -4.81 18.69 -9.57
N ARG A 170 -6.02 18.99 -10.01
CA ARG A 170 -6.32 20.01 -11.02
C ARG A 170 -6.15 21.41 -10.46
#